data_AF-A0A2M7RVM8-F1
#
_entry.id   AF-A0A2M7RVM8-F1
#
_cell.length_a   1.000
_cell.length_b   1.000
_cell.length_c   1.000
_cell.angle_alpha   90.00
_cell.angle_beta   90.00
_cell.angle_gamma   90.00
#
_symmetry.space_group_name_H-M   'P 1'
#
loop_
_entity.id
_entity.type
_entity.pdbx_description
1 polymer ?
#
loop_
_entity_poly.entity_id
_entity_poly.type
_entity_poly.pdbx_seq_one_letter_code
_entity_poly.pdbx_strand_id
1 'polypeptide(L)'
;MSIMKSNHLTDEILQAYLLKEIEDDAIAKHLAECSICRAKLENYQYLVNNIQKIEYKTFSFNVTTVVMAKIVQYERQTNRNKELVFWGLLTFTFILIASLAIPFIPKILTLFYPKSIFTTLLLIVTGLVVFLFLLADINQQYKMKEEKIFKNNLQPIL
;
A
#
# COMPACT_ATOMS: atom_id res chain seq x y z
N MET A 1 21.45 11.15 -23.79
CA MET A 1 22.35 11.81 -22.80
C MET A 1 23.61 12.21 -23.56
N SER A 2 23.91 13.51 -23.72
CA SER A 2 25.07 13.92 -24.53
C SER A 2 26.36 13.77 -23.73
N ILE A 3 27.27 12.93 -24.21
CA ILE A 3 28.52 12.58 -23.52
C ILE A 3 29.54 13.73 -23.52
N MET A 4 29.42 14.66 -24.47
CA MET A 4 30.34 15.78 -24.63
C MET A 4 29.58 17.09 -24.83
N LYS A 5 30.13 18.16 -24.24
CA LYS A 5 29.75 19.54 -24.50
C LYS A 5 31.00 20.28 -24.94
N SER A 6 30.98 20.85 -26.15
CA SER A 6 32.10 21.64 -26.72
C SER A 6 33.46 20.92 -26.60
N ASN A 7 33.56 19.68 -27.12
CA ASN A 7 34.78 18.84 -27.12
C ASN A 7 35.32 18.41 -25.74
N HIS A 8 34.60 18.68 -24.65
CA HIS A 8 34.96 18.26 -23.31
C HIS A 8 33.89 17.35 -22.71
N LEU A 9 34.32 16.48 -21.80
CA LEU A 9 33.40 15.72 -20.95
C LEU A 9 32.54 16.69 -20.12
N THR A 10 31.26 16.36 -19.98
CA THR A 10 30.38 17.14 -19.11
C THR A 10 30.72 16.90 -17.65
N ASP A 11 30.36 17.86 -16.80
CA ASP A 11 30.68 17.78 -15.37
C ASP A 11 29.95 16.60 -14.71
N GLU A 12 28.76 16.22 -15.18
CA GLU A 12 28.04 15.04 -14.68
C GLU A 12 28.83 13.74 -14.91
N ILE A 13 29.48 13.61 -16.07
CA ILE A 13 30.22 12.41 -16.45
C ILE A 13 31.53 12.32 -15.68
N LEU A 14 32.21 13.47 -15.48
CA LEU A 14 33.41 13.52 -14.64
C LEU A 14 33.12 13.13 -13.19
N GLN A 15 31.98 13.57 -12.64
CA GLN A 15 31.56 13.21 -11.29
C GLN A 15 31.14 11.74 -11.17
N ALA A 16 30.36 11.22 -12.13
CA ALA A 16 29.95 9.82 -12.15
C ALA A 16 31.15 8.87 -12.30
N TYR A 17 32.15 9.25 -13.10
CA TYR A 17 33.42 8.52 -13.22
C TYR A 17 34.21 8.56 -11.90
N LEU A 18 34.28 9.71 -11.22
CA LEU A 18 34.94 9.83 -9.92
C LEU A 18 34.29 8.95 -8.83
N LEU A 19 32.95 8.87 -8.83
CA LEU A 19 32.17 8.05 -7.89
C LEU A 19 32.14 6.56 -8.26
N LYS A 20 32.80 6.16 -9.36
CA LYS A 20 32.77 4.79 -9.92
C LYS A 20 31.36 4.29 -10.26
N GLU A 21 30.45 5.20 -10.58
CA GLU A 21 29.11 4.85 -11.08
C GLU A 21 29.15 4.45 -12.56
N ILE A 22 30.16 4.94 -13.29
CA ILE A 22 30.39 4.67 -14.71
C ILE A 22 31.86 4.34 -14.91
N GLU A 23 32.14 3.22 -15.56
CA GLU A 23 33.48 2.78 -15.92
C GLU A 23 33.50 2.54 -17.45
N ASP A 24 34.15 3.44 -18.19
CA ASP A 24 34.20 3.41 -19.65
C ASP A 24 35.62 3.79 -20.13
N ASP A 25 36.20 2.92 -20.95
CA ASP A 25 37.53 3.09 -21.55
C ASP A 25 37.61 4.35 -22.43
N ALA A 26 36.50 4.80 -23.03
CA ALA A 26 36.46 6.02 -23.82
C ALA A 26 36.67 7.27 -22.96
N ILE A 27 36.17 7.28 -21.73
CA ILE A 27 36.36 8.37 -20.77
C ILE A 27 37.82 8.39 -20.29
N ALA A 28 38.40 7.22 -20.00
CA ALA A 28 39.79 7.10 -19.60
C ALA A 28 40.76 7.59 -20.70
N LYS A 29 40.49 7.25 -21.96
CA LYS A 29 41.25 7.77 -23.12
C LYS A 29 41.14 9.29 -23.25
N HIS A 30 39.93 9.85 -23.12
CA HIS A 30 39.75 11.30 -23.19
C HIS A 30 40.47 12.04 -22.05
N LEU A 31 40.49 11.46 -20.83
CA LEU A 31 41.24 11.99 -19.69
C LEU A 31 42.77 11.85 -19.84
N ALA A 32 43.24 10.95 -20.70
CA ALA A 32 44.66 10.85 -21.06
C ALA A 32 45.10 12.01 -21.96
N GLU A 33 44.22 12.45 -22.85
CA GLU A 33 44.49 13.43 -23.91
C GLU A 33 44.08 14.87 -23.55
N CYS A 34 43.06 15.05 -22.71
CA CYS A 34 42.52 16.37 -22.36
C CYS A 34 42.99 16.86 -20.97
N SER A 35 43.92 17.82 -20.96
CA SER A 35 44.44 18.44 -19.74
C SER A 35 43.36 19.20 -18.94
N ILE A 36 42.38 19.81 -19.62
CA ILE A 36 41.30 20.58 -18.98
C ILE A 36 40.38 19.64 -18.19
N CYS A 37 39.97 18.52 -18.78
CA CYS A 37 39.13 17.52 -18.10
C CYS A 37 39.88 16.86 -16.93
N ARG A 38 41.19 16.61 -17.07
CA ARG A 38 42.03 16.11 -15.98
C ARG A 38 42.11 17.10 -14.80
N ALA A 39 42.37 18.37 -15.07
CA ALA A 39 42.43 19.39 -14.02
C ALA A 39 41.09 19.55 -13.28
N LYS A 40 39.96 19.46 -14.00
CA LYS A 40 38.63 19.43 -13.37
C LYS A 40 38.43 18.20 -12.47
N LEU A 41 38.84 17.02 -12.94
CA LEU A 41 38.73 15.78 -12.17
C LEU A 41 39.56 15.85 -10.87
N GLU A 42 40.77 16.40 -10.92
CA GLU A 42 41.62 16.61 -9.74
C GLU A 42 40.98 17.56 -8.73
N ASN A 43 40.33 18.64 -9.19
CA ASN A 43 39.58 19.55 -8.31
C ASN A 43 38.40 18.84 -7.63
N TYR A 44 37.66 18.00 -8.36
CA TYR A 44 36.58 17.20 -7.78
C TYR A 44 37.10 16.17 -6.79
N GLN A 45 38.23 15.50 -7.09
CA GLN A 45 38.91 14.60 -6.14
C GLN A 45 39.29 15.33 -4.85
N TYR A 46 39.83 16.55 -4.95
CA TYR A 46 40.17 17.36 -3.80
C TYR A 46 38.94 17.70 -2.94
N LEU A 47 37.82 18.09 -3.57
CA LEU A 47 36.56 18.35 -2.88
C LEU A 47 36.02 17.10 -2.17
N VAL A 48 35.96 15.96 -2.85
CA VAL A 48 35.47 14.70 -2.27
C VAL A 48 36.34 14.27 -1.10
N ASN A 49 37.66 14.35 -1.24
CA ASN A 49 38.60 14.03 -0.16
C ASN A 49 38.42 14.97 1.05
N ASN A 50 38.09 16.24 0.84
CA ASN A 50 37.81 17.16 1.94
C ASN A 50 36.46 16.89 2.60
N ILE A 51 35.44 16.49 1.82
CA ILE A 51 34.13 16.11 2.36
C ILE A 51 34.26 14.82 3.19
N GLN A 52 35.03 13.83 2.73
CA GLN A 52 35.27 12.58 3.46
C GLN A 52 36.04 12.79 4.78
N LYS A 53 36.84 13.87 4.88
CA LYS A 53 37.53 14.25 6.12
C LYS A 53 36.60 14.92 7.14
N ILE A 54 35.39 15.31 6.75
CA ILE A 54 34.42 15.82 7.70
C ILE A 54 34.01 14.64 8.58
N GLU A 55 34.44 14.65 9.83
CA GLU A 55 34.04 13.65 10.80
C GLU A 55 32.51 13.62 10.87
N TYR A 56 31.95 12.48 10.46
CA TYR A 56 30.53 12.24 10.63
C TYR A 56 30.23 12.29 12.12
N LYS A 57 29.35 13.22 12.52
CA LYS A 57 28.80 13.22 13.86
C LYS A 57 27.99 11.94 14.02
N THR A 58 28.61 10.92 14.63
CA THR A 58 27.93 9.67 14.91
C THR A 58 26.78 9.96 15.85
N PHE A 59 25.55 9.65 15.43
CA PHE A 59 24.43 9.70 16.34
C PHE A 59 24.65 8.63 17.40
N SER A 60 24.53 9.00 18.68
CA SER A 60 24.61 8.07 19.81
C SER A 60 23.43 7.09 19.85
N PHE A 61 22.45 7.26 18.96
CA PHE A 61 21.26 6.45 18.85
C PHE A 61 21.11 5.91 17.43
N ASN A 62 20.49 4.73 17.32
CA ASN A 62 20.19 4.13 16.04
C ASN A 62 19.05 4.90 15.34
N VAL A 63 19.43 5.71 14.34
CA VAL A 63 18.50 6.54 13.55
C VAL A 63 17.43 5.69 12.87
N THR A 64 17.80 4.50 12.36
CA THR A 64 16.87 3.58 11.70
C THR A 64 15.76 3.14 12.64
N THR A 65 16.09 2.84 13.90
CA THR A 65 15.11 2.42 14.91
C THR A 65 14.13 3.56 15.24
N VAL A 66 14.63 4.79 15.38
CA VAL A 66 13.79 5.97 15.67
C VAL A 66 12.86 6.29 14.50
N VAL A 67 13.36 6.23 13.28
CA VAL A 67 12.57 6.48 12.07
C VAL A 67 11.50 5.42 11.89
N MET A 68 11.83 4.13 12.06
CA MET A 68 10.85 3.05 11.91
C MET A 68 9.76 3.09 12.98
N ALA A 69 10.11 3.40 14.23
CA ALA A 69 9.11 3.57 15.28
C ALA A 69 8.09 4.67 14.92
N LYS A 70 8.54 5.75 14.30
CA LYS A 70 7.68 6.86 13.89
C LYS A 70 6.78 6.53 12.71
N ILE A 71 7.27 5.75 11.75
CA ILE A 71 6.48 5.26 10.61
C ILE A 71 5.34 4.36 11.10
N VAL A 72 5.64 3.36 11.94
CA VAL A 72 4.64 2.43 12.48
C VAL A 72 3.59 3.17 13.31
N GLN A 73 4.00 4.14 14.12
CA GLN A 73 3.08 4.94 14.91
C GLN A 73 2.13 5.77 14.04
N TYR A 74 2.65 6.39 12.98
CA TYR A 74 1.84 7.16 12.04
C TYR A 74 0.82 6.27 11.31
N GLU A 75 1.25 5.11 10.82
CA GLU A 75 0.38 4.15 10.17
C GLU A 75 -0.76 3.67 11.10
N ARG A 76 -0.42 3.30 12.33
CA ARG A 76 -1.41 2.86 13.33
C ARG A 76 -2.42 3.97 13.66
N GLN A 77 -1.96 5.20 13.81
CA GLN A 77 -2.86 6.34 14.09
C GLN A 77 -3.80 6.61 12.91
N THR A 78 -3.28 6.53 11.68
CA THR A 78 -4.08 6.77 10.47
C THR A 78 -5.14 5.69 10.28
N ASN A 79 -4.79 4.43 10.53
CA ASN A 79 -5.73 3.30 10.45
C ASN A 79 -6.82 3.39 11.52
N ARG A 80 -6.47 3.74 12.77
CA ARG A 80 -7.45 3.89 13.85
C ARG A 80 -8.47 5.00 13.54
N ASN A 81 -8.03 6.11 12.95
CA ASN A 81 -8.93 7.19 12.57
C ASN A 81 -9.88 6.76 11.45
N LYS A 82 -9.40 6.01 10.44
CA LYS A 82 -10.26 5.46 9.38
C LYS A 82 -11.28 4.48 9.91
N GLU A 83 -10.88 3.62 10.84
CA GLU A 83 -11.77 2.65 11.47
C GLU A 83 -12.87 3.33 12.28
N LEU A 84 -12.52 4.35 13.08
CA LEU A 84 -13.51 5.14 13.82
C LEU A 84 -14.50 5.86 12.91
N VAL A 85 -14.03 6.43 11.79
CA VAL A 85 -14.90 7.07 10.80
C VAL A 85 -15.82 6.04 10.13
N PHE A 86 -15.30 4.87 9.79
CA PHE A 86 -16.10 3.80 9.19
C PHE A 86 -17.21 3.31 10.13
N TRP A 87 -16.88 3.01 11.39
CA TRP A 87 -17.87 2.61 12.39
C TRP A 87 -18.87 3.73 12.70
N GLY A 88 -18.41 4.98 12.76
CA GLY A 88 -19.28 6.15 12.92
C GLY A 88 -20.27 6.30 11.77
N LEU A 89 -19.81 6.15 10.53
CA LEU A 89 -20.67 6.20 9.34
C LEU A 89 -21.66 5.04 9.30
N LEU A 90 -21.22 3.82 9.63
CA LEU A 90 -22.06 2.62 9.66
C LEU A 90 -23.20 2.78 10.68
N THR A 91 -22.86 3.18 11.90
CA THR A 91 -23.85 3.39 12.98
C THR A 91 -24.81 4.53 12.64
N PHE A 92 -24.30 5.64 12.11
CA PHE A 92 -25.14 6.75 11.65
C PHE A 92 -26.13 6.30 10.56
N THR A 93 -25.64 5.56 9.56
CA THR A 93 -26.45 5.04 8.47
C THR A 93 -27.53 4.08 8.99
N PHE A 94 -27.16 3.20 9.92
CA PHE A 94 -28.11 2.26 10.53
C PHE A 94 -29.20 2.99 11.32
N ILE A 95 -28.83 4.01 12.12
CA ILE A 95 -29.79 4.85 12.86
C ILE A 95 -30.71 5.59 11.89
N LEU A 96 -30.18 6.12 10.80
CA LEU A 96 -30.97 6.86 9.81
C LEU A 96 -32.00 5.94 9.12
N ILE A 97 -31.58 4.75 8.69
CA ILE A 97 -32.48 3.75 8.12
C ILE A 97 -33.53 3.30 9.14
N ALA A 98 -33.12 3.02 10.38
CA ALA A 98 -34.04 2.61 11.44
C ALA A 98 -35.07 3.71 11.75
N SER A 99 -34.62 4.97 11.84
CA SER A 99 -35.48 6.14 12.07
C SER A 99 -36.50 6.32 10.95
N LEU A 100 -36.08 6.15 9.69
CA LEU A 100 -36.98 6.18 8.54
C LEU A 100 -37.94 4.98 8.53
N ALA A 101 -37.51 3.80 8.99
CA ALA A 101 -38.32 2.58 8.97
C ALA A 101 -39.39 2.53 10.07
N ILE A 102 -39.09 3.03 11.28
CA ILE A 102 -40.00 3.04 12.45
C ILE A 102 -41.45 3.47 12.13
N PRO A 103 -41.70 4.59 11.41
CA PRO A 103 -43.07 5.01 11.09
C PRO A 103 -43.79 4.09 10.09
N PHE A 104 -43.05 3.27 9.33
CA PHE A 104 -43.63 2.29 8.38
C PHE A 104 -43.82 0.91 9.01
N ILE A 105 -43.11 0.58 10.09
CA ILE A 105 -43.27 -0.68 10.82
C ILE A 105 -44.74 -0.98 11.18
N PRO A 106 -45.54 -0.06 11.76
CA PRO A 106 -46.94 -0.39 12.09
C PRO A 106 -47.78 -0.65 10.84
N LYS A 107 -47.55 0.07 9.73
CA LYS A 107 -48.30 -0.13 8.46
C LYS A 107 -47.96 -1.46 7.80
N ILE A 108 -46.69 -1.83 7.84
CA ILE A 108 -46.22 -3.14 7.38
C ILE A 108 -46.82 -4.22 8.29
N LEU A 109 -46.66 -4.12 9.62
CA LEU A 109 -47.22 -5.09 10.56
C LEU A 109 -48.74 -5.23 10.45
N THR A 110 -49.50 -4.18 10.09
CA THR A 110 -50.93 -4.30 9.81
C THR A 110 -51.26 -5.07 8.52
N LEU A 111 -50.39 -5.06 7.51
CA LEU A 111 -50.51 -5.92 6.33
C LEU A 111 -50.19 -7.39 6.65
N PHE A 112 -49.34 -7.61 7.66
CA PHE A 112 -49.00 -8.95 8.16
C PHE A 112 -49.94 -9.44 9.27
N TYR A 113 -50.81 -8.58 9.81
CA TYR A 113 -51.88 -8.98 10.73
C TYR A 113 -52.99 -9.64 9.90
N PRO A 114 -53.06 -10.98 9.85
CA PRO A 114 -53.87 -11.64 8.86
C PRO A 114 -55.29 -11.79 9.40
N LYS A 115 -56.27 -11.37 8.60
CA LYS A 115 -57.63 -11.90 8.71
C LYS A 115 -57.75 -13.30 8.09
N SER A 116 -56.65 -13.90 7.60
CA SER A 116 -56.62 -15.25 7.03
C SER A 116 -55.27 -15.95 7.25
N ILE A 117 -55.30 -17.06 8.01
CA ILE A 117 -54.18 -17.95 8.34
C ILE A 117 -53.34 -18.40 7.12
N PHE A 118 -53.93 -18.41 5.92
CA PHE A 118 -53.28 -18.89 4.70
C PHE A 118 -52.14 -17.98 4.22
N THR A 119 -52.27 -16.66 4.34
CA THR A 119 -51.22 -15.74 3.87
C THR A 119 -50.01 -15.76 4.79
N THR A 120 -50.22 -15.94 6.10
CA THR A 120 -49.15 -16.09 7.09
C THR A 120 -48.35 -17.36 6.85
N LEU A 121 -49.03 -18.49 6.61
CA LEU A 121 -48.38 -19.76 6.31
C LEU A 121 -47.55 -19.66 5.03
N LEU A 122 -48.10 -19.07 3.97
CA LEU A 122 -47.38 -18.91 2.70
C LEU A 122 -46.12 -18.04 2.88
N LEU A 123 -46.22 -16.98 3.68
CA LEU A 123 -45.09 -16.09 3.93
C LEU A 123 -44.00 -16.72 4.80
N ILE A 124 -44.40 -17.48 5.83
CA ILE A 124 -43.45 -18.22 6.67
C ILE A 124 -42.73 -19.28 5.83
N VAL A 125 -43.47 -20.03 5.00
CA VAL A 125 -42.89 -21.07 4.14
C VAL A 125 -41.94 -20.47 3.12
N THR A 126 -42.32 -19.39 2.43
CA THR A 126 -41.44 -18.72 1.46
C THR A 126 -40.20 -18.12 2.13
N GLY A 127 -40.35 -17.48 3.30
CA GLY A 127 -39.21 -16.99 4.08
C GLY A 127 -38.27 -18.10 4.52
N LEU A 128 -38.80 -19.23 4.98
CA LEU A 128 -38.02 -20.38 5.41
C LEU A 128 -37.27 -21.03 4.24
N VAL A 129 -37.89 -21.11 3.06
CA VAL A 129 -37.25 -21.62 1.83
C VAL A 129 -36.09 -20.71 1.41
N VAL A 130 -36.29 -19.38 1.39
CA VAL A 130 -35.23 -18.43 1.05
C VAL A 130 -34.09 -18.50 2.07
N PHE A 131 -34.41 -18.63 3.36
CA PHE A 131 -33.42 -18.77 4.42
C PHE A 131 -32.57 -20.04 4.28
N LEU A 132 -33.20 -21.19 4.00
CA LEU A 132 -32.49 -22.44 3.74
C LEU A 132 -31.61 -22.35 2.48
N PHE A 133 -32.10 -21.68 1.43
CA PHE A 133 -31.32 -21.47 0.22
C PHE A 133 -30.07 -20.62 0.49
N LEU A 134 -30.21 -19.53 1.26
CA LEU A 134 -29.08 -18.68 1.66
C LEU A 134 -28.06 -19.46 2.52
N LEU A 135 -28.51 -20.29 3.46
CA LEU A 135 -27.63 -21.13 4.25
C LEU A 135 -26.87 -22.15 3.39
N ALA A 136 -27.55 -22.75 2.42
CA ALA A 136 -26.93 -23.69 1.48
C ALA A 136 -25.86 -23.00 0.62
N ASP A 137 -26.17 -21.81 0.09
CA ASP A 137 -25.23 -21.01 -0.70
C ASP A 137 -23.99 -20.61 0.11
N ILE A 138 -24.19 -20.13 1.34
CA ILE A 138 -23.09 -19.79 2.26
C ILE A 138 -22.20 -21.01 2.50
N ASN A 139 -22.78 -22.17 2.82
CA ASN A 139 -22.02 -23.40 3.03
C ASN A 139 -21.24 -23.83 1.78
N GLN A 140 -21.82 -23.67 0.59
CA GLN A 140 -21.13 -23.95 -0.67
C GLN A 140 -19.95 -23.00 -0.90
N GLN A 141 -20.12 -21.70 -0.62
CA GLN A 141 -19.04 -20.74 -0.71
C GLN A 141 -17.89 -21.03 0.27
N TYR A 142 -18.19 -21.49 1.50
CA TYR A 142 -17.16 -21.90 2.45
C TYR A 142 -16.35 -23.10 1.93
N LYS A 143 -17.01 -24.14 1.41
CA LYS A 143 -16.31 -25.31 0.83
C LYS A 143 -15.41 -24.93 -0.34
N MET A 144 -15.85 -24.05 -1.23
CA MET A 144 -15.03 -23.58 -2.36
C MET A 144 -13.81 -22.77 -1.89
N LYS A 145 -13.95 -22.00 -0.80
CA LYS A 145 -12.83 -21.24 -0.22
C LYS A 145 -11.84 -22.16 0.45
N GLU A 146 -12.31 -23.17 1.19
CA GLU A 146 -11.45 -24.20 1.79
C GLU A 146 -10.66 -24.96 0.70
N GLU A 147 -11.31 -25.42 -0.36
CA GLU A 147 -10.63 -26.14 -1.45
C GLU A 147 -9.54 -25.29 -2.13
N LYS A 148 -9.80 -23.99 -2.35
CA LYS A 148 -8.81 -23.06 -2.89
C LYS A 148 -7.63 -22.84 -1.93
N ILE A 149 -7.89 -22.73 -0.63
CA ILE A 149 -6.85 -22.57 0.39
C ILE A 149 -6.00 -23.84 0.50
N PHE A 150 -6.62 -25.02 0.52
CA PHE A 150 -5.90 -26.30 0.53
C PHE A 150 -5.07 -26.48 -0.74
N LYS A 151 -5.64 -26.24 -1.92
CA LYS A 151 -4.91 -26.37 -3.20
C LYS A 151 -3.75 -25.38 -3.34
N ASN A 152 -3.89 -24.15 -2.85
CA ASN A 152 -2.83 -23.15 -2.94
C ASN A 152 -1.72 -23.33 -1.88
N ASN A 153 -2.01 -23.96 -0.74
CA ASN A 153 -1.01 -24.18 0.33
C ASN A 153 -0.35 -25.56 0.30
N LEU A 154 -0.86 -26.52 -0.49
CA LEU A 154 -0.30 -27.88 -0.64
C LEU A 154 0.37 -28.14 -2.00
N GLN A 155 0.67 -27.11 -2.81
CA GLN A 155 1.58 -27.34 -3.94
C GLN A 155 2.95 -27.71 -3.37
N PRO A 156 3.49 -28.93 -3.64
CA PRO A 156 4.88 -29.20 -3.32
C PRO A 156 5.71 -28.23 -4.16
N ILE A 157 6.60 -27.52 -3.48
CA ILE A 157 7.69 -26.78 -4.11
C ILE A 157 8.46 -27.84 -4.92
N LEU A 158 8.26 -27.82 -6.24
CA LEU A 158 8.98 -28.61 -7.23
C LEU A 158 9.87 -27.66 -8.02
#